data_AF-A0A660W6I8-F1
#
_entry.id   AF-A0A660W6I8-F1
#
_cell.length_a   1.000
_cell.length_b   1.000
_cell.length_c   1.000
_cell.angle_alpha   90.00
_cell.angle_beta   90.00
_cell.angle_gamma   90.00
#
_symmetry.space_group_name_H-M   'P 1'
#
loop_
_entity.id
_entity.type
_entity.pdbx_description
1 polymer ?
#
loop_
_entity_poly.entity_id
_entity_poly.type
_entity_poly.pdbx_seq_one_letter_code
_entity_poly.pdbx_strand_id
1 'polypeptide(L)'
;SDDFVAAAHALADYALACQADNGAENVLETTIDGRKFGDILTEMVSKTGEKMQVGKFAKYKLDGPGFISTYIHFNNKVGTMVQIETSDEAIAADDTLKRTVADIAMHITATKPMALDKDGIAPDIIEREKAIFAEQVKNKPANIIDKIVEGKVRKFFVENCLLEQPFVKDDSKTVEQVLADAAKQAGGQAKIKRFVRFEVG
;
A
#
# COMPACT_ATOMS: atom_id res chain seq x y z
N SER A 1 15.66 0.66 -22.48
CA SER A 1 15.55 0.82 -23.95
C SER A 1 14.15 1.30 -24.29
N ASP A 2 13.95 1.88 -25.47
CA ASP A 2 12.62 2.32 -25.93
C ASP A 2 11.63 1.15 -25.98
N ASP A 3 12.10 -0.04 -26.38
CA ASP A 3 11.31 -1.27 -26.39
C ASP A 3 10.81 -1.65 -24.98
N PHE A 4 11.65 -1.53 -23.96
CA PHE A 4 11.25 -1.80 -22.56
C PHE A 4 10.19 -0.80 -22.10
N VAL A 5 10.37 0.49 -22.41
CA VAL A 5 9.41 1.55 -22.06
C VAL A 5 8.07 1.30 -22.77
N ALA A 6 8.09 0.92 -24.05
CA ALA A 6 6.90 0.54 -24.80
C ALA A 6 6.17 -0.67 -24.19
N ALA A 7 6.92 -1.73 -23.81
CA ALA A 7 6.35 -2.88 -23.13
C ALA A 7 5.77 -2.53 -21.75
N ALA A 8 6.41 -1.62 -21.00
CA ALA A 8 5.91 -1.13 -19.72
C ALA A 8 4.64 -0.27 -19.87
N HIS A 9 4.52 0.52 -20.94
CA HIS A 9 3.27 1.22 -21.26
C HIS A 9 2.16 0.25 -21.61
N ALA A 10 2.43 -0.73 -22.48
CA ALA A 10 1.46 -1.77 -22.82
C ALA A 10 1.02 -2.55 -21.57
N LEU A 11 1.94 -2.85 -20.63
CA LEU A 11 1.61 -3.53 -19.38
C LEU A 11 0.47 -2.83 -18.62
N ALA A 12 0.35 -1.50 -18.66
CA ALA A 12 -0.73 -0.79 -18.01
C ALA A 12 -2.10 -1.15 -18.61
N ASP A 13 -2.21 -1.24 -19.93
CA ASP A 13 -3.46 -1.62 -20.63
C ASP A 13 -3.84 -3.07 -20.30
N TYR A 14 -2.87 -3.98 -20.33
CA TYR A 14 -3.09 -5.38 -19.94
C TYR A 14 -3.45 -5.52 -18.46
N ALA A 15 -2.82 -4.75 -17.57
CA ALA A 15 -3.17 -4.72 -16.15
C ALA A 15 -4.61 -4.24 -15.92
N LEU A 16 -5.09 -3.27 -16.70
CA LEU A 16 -6.47 -2.81 -16.65
C LEU A 16 -7.46 -3.87 -17.19
N ALA A 17 -7.12 -4.51 -18.32
CA ALA A 17 -7.94 -5.55 -18.95
C ALA A 17 -7.96 -6.89 -18.18
N CYS A 18 -6.93 -7.16 -17.37
CA CYS A 18 -6.82 -8.37 -16.55
C CYS A 18 -8.07 -8.54 -15.67
N GLN A 19 -8.67 -9.72 -15.62
CA GLN A 19 -9.90 -9.92 -14.82
C GLN A 19 -9.62 -9.98 -13.32
N ALA A 20 -8.45 -10.50 -12.93
CA ALA A 20 -8.02 -10.56 -11.54
C ALA A 20 -7.64 -9.17 -11.01
N ASP A 21 -7.71 -9.01 -9.70
CA ASP A 21 -7.30 -7.78 -9.01
C ASP A 21 -5.88 -7.86 -8.43
N ASN A 22 -5.22 -9.04 -8.49
CA ASN A 22 -3.84 -9.26 -8.05
C ASN A 22 -3.23 -10.47 -8.76
N GLY A 23 -1.94 -10.73 -8.53
CA GLY A 23 -1.18 -11.83 -9.14
C GLY A 23 -0.61 -11.46 -10.50
N ALA A 24 0.72 -11.35 -10.59
CA ALA A 24 1.40 -10.95 -11.83
C ALA A 24 1.21 -11.96 -12.96
N GLU A 25 1.09 -13.24 -12.61
CA GLU A 25 0.74 -14.34 -13.50
C GLU A 25 -0.57 -14.07 -14.25
N ASN A 26 -1.57 -13.47 -13.60
CA ASN A 26 -2.84 -13.17 -14.26
C ASN A 26 -2.69 -12.10 -15.35
N VAL A 27 -1.78 -11.13 -15.14
CA VAL A 27 -1.47 -10.13 -16.16
C VAL A 27 -0.71 -10.75 -17.33
N LEU A 28 0.21 -11.68 -17.05
CA LEU A 28 0.91 -12.43 -18.10
C LEU A 28 -0.06 -13.20 -19.00
N GLU A 29 -1.13 -13.77 -18.43
CA GLU A 29 -2.20 -14.48 -19.16
C GLU A 29 -3.23 -13.57 -19.85
N THR A 30 -3.21 -12.26 -19.57
CA THR A 30 -4.17 -11.32 -20.16
C THR A 30 -3.89 -11.13 -21.66
N THR A 31 -4.97 -11.06 -22.45
CA THR A 31 -4.93 -10.95 -23.91
C THR A 31 -5.63 -9.68 -24.38
N ILE A 32 -5.01 -8.91 -25.29
CA ILE A 32 -5.60 -7.78 -26.01
C ILE A 32 -5.36 -8.01 -27.50
N ASP A 33 -6.40 -7.84 -28.32
CA ASP A 33 -6.35 -8.07 -29.78
C ASP A 33 -5.74 -9.43 -30.19
N GLY A 34 -6.03 -10.47 -29.40
CA GLY A 34 -5.54 -11.83 -29.63
C GLY A 34 -4.08 -12.06 -29.23
N ARG A 35 -3.39 -11.06 -28.67
CA ARG A 35 -2.00 -11.17 -28.20
C ARG A 35 -1.94 -11.19 -26.67
N LYS A 36 -1.17 -12.10 -26.10
CA LYS A 36 -0.96 -12.25 -24.67
C LYS A 36 0.23 -11.43 -24.18
N PHE A 37 0.15 -10.83 -22.99
CA PHE A 37 1.28 -10.03 -22.47
C PHE A 37 2.54 -10.87 -22.22
N GLY A 38 2.38 -12.12 -21.77
CA GLY A 38 3.49 -13.05 -21.58
C GLY A 38 4.30 -13.31 -22.85
N ASP A 39 3.68 -13.25 -24.02
CA ASP A 39 4.38 -13.40 -25.31
C ASP A 39 5.20 -12.14 -25.62
N ILE A 40 4.62 -10.95 -25.40
CA ILE A 40 5.32 -9.66 -25.52
C ILE A 40 6.57 -9.65 -24.64
N LEU A 41 6.43 -10.07 -23.38
CA LEU A 41 7.54 -10.12 -22.43
C LEU A 41 8.63 -11.12 -22.89
N THR A 42 8.23 -12.28 -23.41
CA THR A 42 9.16 -13.31 -23.90
C THR A 42 9.95 -12.84 -25.13
N GLU A 43 9.29 -12.16 -26.06
CA GLU A 43 9.94 -11.52 -27.21
C GLU A 43 10.92 -10.44 -26.76
N MET A 44 10.53 -9.63 -25.78
CA MET A 44 11.40 -8.61 -25.20
C MET A 44 12.67 -9.20 -24.59
N VAL A 45 12.54 -10.24 -23.76
CA VAL A 45 13.69 -10.97 -23.19
C VAL A 45 14.58 -11.54 -24.28
N SER A 46 13.99 -12.10 -25.34
CA SER A 46 14.73 -12.67 -26.47
C SER A 46 15.48 -11.62 -27.27
N LYS A 47 14.88 -10.44 -27.46
CA LYS A 47 15.45 -9.32 -28.23
C LYS A 47 16.58 -8.62 -27.48
N THR A 48 16.43 -8.42 -26.17
CA THR A 48 17.42 -7.69 -25.34
C THR A 48 18.49 -8.60 -24.75
N GLY A 49 18.19 -9.90 -24.57
CA GLY A 49 19.02 -10.83 -23.81
C GLY A 49 18.97 -10.61 -22.30
N GLU A 50 18.13 -9.69 -21.81
CA GLU A 50 17.99 -9.37 -20.39
C GLU A 50 16.80 -10.13 -19.79
N LYS A 51 16.99 -10.70 -18.59
CA LYS A 51 15.88 -11.31 -17.85
C LYS A 51 14.91 -10.22 -17.40
N MET A 52 13.66 -10.31 -17.83
CA MET A 52 12.57 -9.41 -17.44
C MET A 52 11.41 -10.22 -16.87
N GLN A 53 10.70 -9.63 -15.90
CA GLN A 53 9.52 -10.23 -15.29
C GLN A 53 8.53 -9.13 -14.87
N VAL A 54 7.24 -9.46 -14.87
CA VAL A 54 6.25 -8.65 -14.15
C VAL A 54 6.42 -8.92 -12.67
N GLY A 55 6.63 -7.87 -11.87
CA GLY A 55 6.87 -7.98 -10.43
C GLY A 55 5.60 -8.29 -9.65
N LYS A 56 4.98 -7.26 -9.10
CA LYS A 56 3.69 -7.37 -8.40
C LYS A 56 2.60 -6.67 -9.21
N PHE A 57 1.38 -7.17 -9.06
CA PHE A 57 0.18 -6.58 -9.67
C PHE A 57 -0.90 -6.40 -8.60
N ALA A 58 -1.54 -5.24 -8.63
CA ALA A 58 -2.73 -4.93 -7.85
C ALA A 58 -3.61 -3.98 -8.67
N LYS A 59 -4.92 -4.21 -8.64
CA LYS A 59 -5.92 -3.36 -9.27
C LYS A 59 -7.05 -3.06 -8.30
N TYR A 60 -7.35 -1.78 -8.12
CA TYR A 60 -8.42 -1.32 -7.24
C TYR A 60 -9.61 -0.83 -8.06
N LYS A 61 -10.80 -1.05 -7.51
CA LYS A 61 -12.09 -0.65 -8.06
C LYS A 61 -12.88 0.05 -6.96
N LEU A 62 -13.64 1.07 -7.33
CA LEU A 62 -14.57 1.75 -6.45
C LEU A 62 -15.95 1.09 -6.57
N ASP A 63 -16.55 0.75 -5.44
CA ASP A 63 -17.88 0.12 -5.35
C ASP A 63 -18.96 1.11 -4.87
N GLY A 64 -18.58 2.39 -4.72
CA GLY A 64 -19.38 3.46 -4.14
C GLY A 64 -18.54 4.72 -3.95
N PRO A 65 -19.04 5.71 -3.18
CA PRO A 65 -18.37 6.98 -3.02
C PRO A 65 -16.97 6.85 -2.42
N GLY A 66 -16.03 7.57 -3.02
CA GLY A 66 -14.64 7.56 -2.64
C GLY A 66 -13.73 7.79 -3.83
N PHE A 67 -12.43 7.62 -3.63
CA PHE A 67 -11.47 7.73 -4.71
C PHE A 67 -10.20 6.94 -4.42
N ILE A 68 -9.39 6.78 -5.47
CA ILE A 68 -8.08 6.16 -5.41
C ILE A 68 -7.03 7.24 -5.64
N SER A 69 -6.08 7.37 -4.73
CA SER A 69 -4.94 8.26 -4.86
C SER A 69 -3.67 7.45 -5.09
N THR A 70 -2.76 7.98 -5.90
CA THR A 70 -1.48 7.35 -6.21
C THR A 70 -0.33 8.30 -5.98
N TYR A 71 0.81 7.77 -5.55
CA TYR A 71 2.06 8.53 -5.42
C TYR A 71 3.22 7.73 -5.97
N ILE A 72 3.98 8.34 -6.90
CA ILE A 72 5.24 7.79 -7.41
C ILE A 72 6.36 8.64 -6.82
N HIS A 73 7.29 7.99 -6.13
CA HIS A 73 8.42 8.68 -5.52
C HIS A 73 9.38 9.22 -6.60
N PHE A 74 10.08 10.31 -6.31
CA PHE A 74 10.90 11.05 -7.29
C PHE A 74 11.97 10.20 -8.00
N ASN A 75 12.39 9.08 -7.39
CA ASN A 75 13.38 8.16 -7.96
C ASN A 75 12.76 7.12 -8.92
N ASN A 76 11.45 7.14 -9.14
CA ASN A 76 10.68 6.19 -9.95
C ASN A 76 10.84 4.71 -9.55
N LYS A 77 11.29 4.42 -8.33
CA LYS A 77 11.48 3.06 -7.82
C LYS A 77 10.40 2.63 -6.84
N VAL A 78 9.59 3.56 -6.33
CA VAL A 78 8.55 3.25 -5.35
C VAL A 78 7.24 3.90 -5.76
N GLY A 79 6.17 3.13 -5.76
CA GLY A 79 4.81 3.59 -6.02
C GLY A 79 3.85 3.12 -4.94
N THR A 80 2.90 3.97 -4.60
CA THR A 80 1.81 3.65 -3.67
C THR A 80 0.47 3.97 -4.31
N MET A 81 -0.53 3.15 -3.99
CA MET A 81 -1.94 3.41 -4.29
C MET A 81 -2.77 3.24 -3.01
N VAL A 82 -3.66 4.19 -2.75
CA VAL A 82 -4.55 4.22 -1.57
C VAL A 82 -5.98 4.37 -2.05
N GLN A 83 -6.86 3.46 -1.65
CA GLN A 83 -8.30 3.56 -1.88
C GLN A 83 -8.99 4.02 -0.60
N ILE A 84 -9.79 5.08 -0.70
CA ILE A 84 -10.65 5.53 0.39
C ILE A 84 -12.13 5.38 0.02
N GLU A 85 -12.96 5.21 1.03
CA GLU A 85 -14.42 5.30 0.94
C GLU A 85 -14.86 6.58 1.67
N THR A 86 -15.84 7.29 1.13
CA THR A 86 -16.43 8.51 1.71
C THR A 86 -17.92 8.33 1.98
N SER A 87 -18.50 9.22 2.78
CA SER A 87 -19.96 9.20 3.03
C SER A 87 -20.79 9.46 1.78
N ASP A 88 -20.30 10.29 0.85
CA ASP A 88 -20.93 10.58 -0.44
C ASP A 88 -19.92 11.13 -1.47
N GLU A 89 -20.40 11.33 -2.70
CA GLU A 89 -19.61 11.79 -3.86
C GLU A 89 -19.16 13.26 -3.75
N ALA A 90 -19.92 14.11 -3.03
CA ALA A 90 -19.52 15.50 -2.81
C ALA A 90 -18.29 15.56 -1.90
N ILE A 91 -18.23 14.69 -0.88
CA ILE A 91 -17.05 14.54 -0.03
C ILE A 91 -15.88 13.96 -0.82
N ALA A 92 -16.11 12.95 -1.68
CA ALA A 92 -15.07 12.40 -2.54
C ALA A 92 -14.49 13.44 -3.52
N ALA A 93 -15.28 14.45 -3.90
CA ALA A 93 -14.87 15.51 -4.79
C ALA A 93 -14.04 16.62 -4.10
N ASP A 94 -14.01 16.68 -2.77
CA ASP A 94 -13.34 17.76 -2.02
C ASP A 94 -11.81 17.80 -2.24
N ASP A 95 -11.28 18.98 -2.54
CA ASP A 95 -9.87 19.18 -2.87
C ASP A 95 -8.95 19.04 -1.65
N THR A 96 -9.42 19.40 -0.45
CA THR A 96 -8.63 19.29 0.78
C THR A 96 -8.46 17.82 1.15
N LEU A 97 -9.53 17.03 1.05
CA LEU A 97 -9.49 15.59 1.24
C LEU A 97 -8.57 14.91 0.21
N LYS A 98 -8.70 15.25 -1.09
CA LYS A 98 -7.82 14.71 -2.15
C LYS A 98 -6.34 14.97 -1.87
N ARG A 99 -5.98 16.19 -1.48
CA ARG A 99 -4.60 16.55 -1.12
C ARG A 99 -4.11 15.77 0.10
N THR A 100 -4.95 15.64 1.13
CA THR A 100 -4.63 14.87 2.34
C THR A 100 -4.35 13.41 2.00
N VAL A 101 -5.18 12.78 1.18
CA VAL A 101 -4.99 11.37 0.79
C VAL A 101 -3.77 11.19 -0.14
N ALA A 102 -3.43 12.16 -0.98
CA ALA A 102 -2.17 12.16 -1.72
C ALA A 102 -0.96 12.22 -0.78
N ASP A 103 -1.03 13.02 0.29
CA ASP A 103 0.02 13.06 1.31
C ASP A 103 0.10 11.76 2.13
N ILE A 104 -1.03 11.09 2.36
CA ILE A 104 -1.06 9.74 2.95
C ILE A 104 -0.42 8.71 2.02
N ALA A 105 -0.63 8.80 0.70
CA ALA A 105 0.07 7.94 -0.26
C ALA A 105 1.60 8.13 -0.20
N MET A 106 2.05 9.39 -0.06
CA MET A 106 3.47 9.70 0.19
C MET A 106 3.96 9.17 1.54
N HIS A 107 3.15 9.27 2.60
CA HIS A 107 3.46 8.72 3.92
C HIS A 107 3.74 7.21 3.83
N ILE A 108 2.83 6.44 3.24
CA ILE A 108 2.99 4.98 3.05
C ILE A 108 4.28 4.65 2.29
N THR A 109 4.60 5.42 1.25
CA THR A 109 5.85 5.25 0.50
C THR A 109 7.08 5.33 1.41
N ALA A 110 7.08 6.26 2.36
CA ALA A 110 8.17 6.52 3.30
C ALA A 110 8.20 5.55 4.49
N THR A 111 7.05 5.27 5.12
CA THR A 111 6.98 4.51 6.38
C THR A 111 6.85 3.00 6.18
N LYS A 112 6.50 2.54 4.98
CA LYS A 112 6.38 1.11 4.61
C LYS A 112 5.51 0.30 5.60
N PRO A 113 4.28 0.74 5.95
CA PRO A 113 3.41 0.00 6.85
C PRO A 113 3.17 -1.43 6.33
N MET A 114 3.13 -2.39 7.25
CA MET A 114 2.85 -3.79 6.94
C MET A 114 1.36 -4.03 6.67
N ALA A 115 0.50 -3.30 7.37
CA ALA A 115 -0.94 -3.47 7.32
C ALA A 115 -1.68 -2.14 7.49
N LEU A 116 -3.00 -2.15 7.24
CA LEU A 116 -3.86 -1.00 7.50
C LEU A 116 -3.99 -0.76 9.01
N ASP A 117 -4.32 -1.84 9.72
CA ASP A 117 -4.53 -1.90 11.16
C ASP A 117 -3.92 -3.21 11.69
N LYS A 118 -4.03 -3.42 13.01
CA LYS A 118 -3.56 -4.65 13.67
C LYS A 118 -4.19 -5.94 13.12
N ASP A 119 -5.42 -5.88 12.59
CA ASP A 119 -6.16 -7.06 12.13
C ASP A 119 -5.62 -7.54 10.76
N GLY A 120 -4.96 -6.65 10.03
CA GLY A 120 -4.22 -6.98 8.81
C GLY A 120 -2.84 -7.62 9.02
N ILE A 121 -2.34 -7.73 10.27
CA ILE A 121 -1.09 -8.42 10.57
C ILE A 121 -1.36 -9.88 10.91
N ALA A 122 -0.66 -10.79 10.22
CA ALA A 122 -0.80 -12.22 10.45
C ALA A 122 -0.44 -12.60 11.91
N PRO A 123 -1.24 -13.45 12.58
CA PRO A 123 -1.03 -13.78 14.00
C PRO A 123 0.36 -14.36 14.30
N ASP A 124 0.94 -15.12 13.38
CA ASP A 124 2.28 -15.71 13.51
C ASP A 124 3.38 -14.65 13.57
N ILE A 125 3.24 -13.53 12.87
CA ILE A 125 4.14 -12.38 12.96
C ILE A 125 4.04 -11.76 14.35
N ILE A 126 2.81 -11.56 14.86
CA ILE A 126 2.57 -10.96 16.18
C ILE A 126 3.20 -11.83 17.28
N GLU A 127 2.98 -13.15 17.24
CA GLU A 127 3.54 -14.08 18.23
C GLU A 127 5.07 -14.16 18.14
N ARG A 128 5.62 -14.13 16.93
CA ARG A 128 7.08 -14.07 16.72
C ARG A 128 7.68 -12.81 17.33
N GLU A 129 7.11 -11.63 17.08
CA GLU A 129 7.60 -10.37 17.63
C GLU A 129 7.46 -10.32 19.16
N LYS A 130 6.35 -10.82 19.71
CA LYS A 130 6.19 -11.01 21.17
C LYS A 130 7.30 -11.85 21.79
N ALA A 131 7.62 -12.98 21.17
CA ALA A 131 8.71 -13.85 21.65
C ALA A 131 10.06 -13.14 21.60
N ILE A 132 10.35 -12.40 20.53
CA ILE A 132 11.56 -11.57 20.41
C ILE A 132 11.61 -10.51 21.52
N PHE A 133 10.50 -9.83 21.80
CA PHE A 133 10.44 -8.82 22.85
C PHE A 133 10.61 -9.41 24.25
N ALA A 134 10.03 -10.56 24.53
CA ALA A 134 10.20 -11.28 25.80
C ALA A 134 11.66 -11.67 26.02
N GLU A 135 12.31 -12.20 24.98
CA GLU A 135 13.73 -12.59 25.02
C GLU A 135 14.65 -11.39 25.30
N GLN A 136 14.34 -10.21 24.73
CA GLN A 136 15.10 -8.97 24.97
C GLN A 136 15.03 -8.48 26.43
N VAL A 137 14.02 -8.90 27.20
CA VAL A 137 13.77 -8.40 28.56
C VAL A 137 13.84 -9.49 29.63
N LYS A 138 14.24 -10.71 29.27
CA LYS A 138 14.32 -11.87 30.18
C LYS A 138 15.15 -11.65 31.45
N ASN A 139 16.09 -10.69 31.43
CA ASN A 139 16.95 -10.34 32.57
C ASN A 139 16.30 -9.31 33.52
N LYS A 140 15.04 -8.93 33.30
CA LYS A 140 14.29 -8.00 34.16
C LYS A 140 13.45 -8.77 35.19
N PRO A 141 13.00 -8.13 36.29
CA PRO A 141 12.09 -8.75 37.24
C PRO A 141 10.81 -9.28 36.58
N ALA A 142 10.39 -10.49 36.94
CA ALA A 142 9.23 -11.17 36.32
C ALA A 142 7.94 -10.32 36.38
N ASN A 143 7.74 -9.57 37.46
CA ASN A 143 6.57 -8.73 37.67
C ASN A 143 6.49 -7.49 36.74
N ILE A 144 7.55 -7.18 35.97
CA ILE A 144 7.54 -6.07 35.00
C ILE A 144 7.71 -6.53 33.55
N ILE A 145 8.11 -7.78 33.30
CA ILE A 145 8.38 -8.29 31.95
C ILE A 145 7.13 -8.15 31.07
N ASP A 146 5.97 -8.65 31.53
CA ASP A 146 4.74 -8.65 30.74
C ASP A 146 4.33 -7.23 30.32
N LYS A 147 4.43 -6.26 31.24
CA LYS A 147 4.14 -4.84 30.96
C LYS A 147 5.08 -4.25 29.92
N ILE A 148 6.36 -4.62 29.95
CA ILE A 148 7.34 -4.13 28.96
C ILE A 148 7.06 -4.75 27.59
N VAL A 149 6.75 -6.04 27.54
CA VAL A 149 6.41 -6.74 26.29
C VAL A 149 5.15 -6.15 25.69
N GLU A 150 4.09 -5.93 26.49
CA GLU A 150 2.86 -5.27 26.03
C GLU A 150 3.13 -3.89 25.42
N GLY A 151 3.97 -3.07 26.07
CA GLY A 151 4.39 -1.77 25.54
C GLY A 151 5.15 -1.88 24.21
N LYS A 152 6.03 -2.87 24.07
CA LYS A 152 6.76 -3.13 22.81
C LYS A 152 5.83 -3.61 21.69
N VAL A 153 4.86 -4.47 22.01
CA VAL A 153 3.83 -4.91 21.05
C VAL A 153 2.97 -3.73 20.59
N ARG A 154 2.55 -2.87 21.52
CA ARG A 154 1.82 -1.65 21.17
C ARG A 154 2.65 -0.76 20.24
N LYS A 155 3.93 -0.57 20.54
CA LYS A 155 4.85 0.19 19.69
C LYS A 155 5.00 -0.45 18.31
N PHE A 156 5.09 -1.78 18.23
CA PHE A 156 5.12 -2.51 16.96
C PHE A 156 3.90 -2.19 16.09
N PHE A 157 2.68 -2.15 16.66
CA PHE A 157 1.50 -1.74 15.90
C PHE A 157 1.57 -0.28 15.44
N VAL A 158 1.99 0.65 16.30
CA VAL A 158 2.17 2.06 15.92
C VAL A 158 3.17 2.23 14.76
N GLU A 159 4.19 1.39 14.69
CA GLU A 159 5.21 1.45 13.63
C GLU A 159 4.80 0.73 12.35
N ASN A 160 3.92 -0.29 12.43
CA ASN A 160 3.65 -1.20 11.30
C ASN A 160 2.21 -1.14 10.77
N CYS A 161 1.28 -0.49 11.47
CA CYS A 161 -0.10 -0.32 11.04
C CYS A 161 -0.34 1.14 10.62
N LEU A 162 -0.81 1.34 9.39
CA LEU A 162 -0.95 2.66 8.79
C LEU A 162 -1.79 3.61 9.63
N LEU A 163 -2.93 3.17 10.16
CA LEU A 163 -3.87 4.05 10.85
C LEU A 163 -3.31 4.62 12.16
N GLU A 164 -2.43 3.86 12.82
CA GLU A 164 -1.79 4.19 14.08
C GLU A 164 -0.48 4.99 13.92
N GLN A 165 0.10 5.01 12.71
CA GLN A 165 1.34 5.71 12.44
C GLN A 165 1.20 7.23 12.65
N PRO A 166 2.15 7.89 13.34
CA PRO A 166 2.27 9.35 13.35
C PRO A 166 2.48 9.86 11.92
N PHE A 167 1.74 10.87 11.51
CA PHE A 167 1.77 11.34 10.14
C PHE A 167 3.09 12.08 9.83
N VAL A 168 3.71 11.79 8.68
CA VAL A 168 5.07 12.28 8.36
C VAL A 168 5.16 13.80 8.21
N LYS A 169 4.04 14.49 7.95
CA LYS A 169 4.00 15.96 7.86
C LYS A 169 3.53 16.62 9.17
N ASP A 170 2.98 15.85 10.10
CA ASP A 170 2.50 16.31 11.41
C ASP A 170 2.48 15.10 12.36
N ASP A 171 3.56 14.92 13.12
CA ASP A 171 3.73 13.78 14.03
C ASP A 171 2.87 13.89 15.30
N SER A 172 2.15 15.00 15.49
CA SER A 172 1.19 15.17 16.59
C SER A 172 -0.11 14.41 16.37
N LYS A 173 -0.37 13.96 15.14
CA LYS A 173 -1.59 13.23 14.76
C LYS A 173 -1.26 11.91 14.08
N THR A 174 -2.13 10.92 14.26
CA THR A 174 -2.07 9.69 13.48
C THR A 174 -2.64 9.89 12.08
N VAL A 175 -2.33 8.98 11.15
CA VAL A 175 -2.92 8.98 9.79
C VAL A 175 -4.45 8.91 9.84
N GLU A 176 -5.02 8.11 10.74
CA GLU A 176 -6.48 8.03 10.93
C GLU A 176 -7.07 9.39 11.31
N GLN A 177 -6.45 10.09 12.26
CA GLN A 177 -6.90 11.41 12.71
C GLN A 177 -6.79 12.45 11.59
N VAL A 178 -5.68 12.45 10.85
CA VAL A 178 -5.47 13.36 9.71
C VAL A 178 -6.55 13.16 8.64
N LEU A 179 -6.89 11.91 8.31
CA LEU A 179 -7.97 11.63 7.35
C LEU A 179 -9.34 12.06 7.88
N ALA A 180 -9.65 11.73 9.14
CA ALA A 180 -10.93 12.06 9.77
C ALA A 180 -11.13 13.58 9.85
N ASP A 181 -10.08 14.33 10.20
CA ASP A 181 -10.12 15.79 10.25
C ASP A 181 -10.38 16.40 8.87
N ALA A 182 -9.70 15.91 7.82
CA ALA A 182 -9.90 16.38 6.45
C ALA A 182 -11.32 16.07 5.95
N ALA A 183 -11.82 14.86 6.19
CA ALA A 183 -13.19 14.49 5.82
C ALA A 183 -14.24 15.33 6.56
N LYS A 184 -14.02 15.61 7.85
CA LYS A 184 -14.89 16.48 8.65
C LYS A 184 -14.90 17.91 8.13
N GLN A 185 -13.74 18.43 7.71
CA GLN A 185 -13.65 19.76 7.07
C GLN A 185 -14.41 19.80 5.73
N ALA A 186 -14.40 18.70 4.98
CA ALA A 186 -15.22 18.54 3.78
C ALA A 186 -16.72 18.37 4.08
N GLY A 187 -17.12 18.22 5.35
CA GLY A 187 -18.52 18.08 5.77
C GLY A 187 -19.02 16.64 5.90
N GLY A 188 -18.12 15.64 5.92
CA GLY A 188 -18.51 14.24 5.95
C GLY A 188 -17.52 13.32 6.65
N GLN A 189 -17.50 12.06 6.21
CA GLN A 189 -16.62 11.01 6.77
C GLN A 189 -15.84 10.34 5.65
N ALA A 190 -14.64 9.86 5.99
CA ALA A 190 -13.82 9.05 5.10
C ALA A 190 -13.09 7.97 5.90
N LYS A 191 -12.82 6.84 5.25
CA LYS A 191 -11.97 5.76 5.78
C LYS A 191 -11.08 5.20 4.68
N ILE A 192 -9.88 4.74 5.05
CA ILE A 192 -9.02 4.00 4.12
C ILE A 192 -9.57 2.59 4.00
N LYS A 193 -9.89 2.16 2.77
CA LYS A 193 -10.34 0.78 2.50
C LYS A 193 -9.15 -0.17 2.43
N ARG A 194 -8.10 0.24 1.71
CA ARG A 194 -6.89 -0.54 1.47
C ARG A 194 -5.80 0.33 0.83
N PHE A 195 -4.56 -0.10 0.94
CA PHE A 195 -3.44 0.48 0.22
C PHE A 195 -2.52 -0.61 -0.32
N VAL A 196 -1.68 -0.26 -1.29
CA VAL A 196 -0.59 -1.11 -1.76
C VAL A 196 0.65 -0.23 -1.99
N ARG A 197 1.82 -0.79 -1.70
CA ARG A 197 3.12 -0.17 -1.97
C ARG A 197 3.99 -1.15 -2.74
N PHE A 198 4.46 -0.74 -3.90
CA PHE A 198 5.44 -1.47 -4.70
C PHE A 198 6.78 -0.74 -4.70
N GLU A 199 7.85 -1.50 -4.60
CA GLU A 199 9.24 -1.02 -4.67
C GLU A 199 9.98 -1.92 -5.64
N VAL A 200 10.76 -1.33 -6.54
CA VAL A 200 11.61 -2.06 -7.49
C VAL A 200 12.82 -2.59 -6.74
N GLY A 201 12.98 -3.91 -6.75
CA GLY A 201 14.01 -4.66 -6.03
C GLY A 201 13.40 -5.65 -5.05
#